data_AF-A0A561Q0Q7-F1
#
_entry.id   AF-A0A561Q0Q7-F1
#
_cell.length_a   1.000
_cell.length_b   1.000
_cell.length_c   1.000
_cell.angle_alpha   90.00
_cell.angle_beta   90.00
_cell.angle_gamma   90.00
#
_symmetry.space_group_name_H-M   'P 1'
#
loop_
_entity.id
_entity.type
_entity.pdbx_description
1 polymer ?
#
loop_
_entity_poly.entity_id
_entity_poly.type
_entity_poly.pdbx_seq_one_letter_code
_entity_poly.pdbx_strand_id
1 'polypeptide(L)' 'MAEDTKSMAKQLGPRGSRANGVAPGPVWTTLQIAGGATMEKLEGFGGDTPMGLPSKPAELASIYVQLADPKAVAPLSPCP' A
#
# COMPACT_ATOMS: atom_id res chain seq x y z
N MET A 1 -4.10 -1.38 11.37
CA MET A 1 -3.40 -1.55 10.07
C MET A 1 -1.89 -1.54 10.22
N ALA A 2 -1.24 -0.39 10.44
CA ALA A 2 0.24 -0.36 10.52
C ALA A 2 0.81 -1.22 11.67
N GLU A 3 0.11 -1.32 12.80
CA GLU A 3 0.55 -2.13 13.94
C GLU A 3 0.35 -3.64 13.71
N ASP A 4 -0.74 -4.03 13.06
CA ASP A 4 -1.03 -5.43 12.70
C ASP A 4 0.02 -5.98 11.75
N THR A 5 0.39 -5.19 10.73
CA THR A 5 1.47 -5.55 9.79
C THR A 5 2.80 -5.77 10.51
N LYS A 6 3.17 -4.89 11.45
CA LYS A 6 4.42 -5.03 12.22
C LYS A 6 4.41 -6.29 13.10
N SER A 7 3.29 -6.56 13.77
CA SER A 7 3.14 -7.75 14.62
C SER A 7 3.26 -9.02 13.78
N MET A 8 2.56 -9.09 12.64
CA MET A 8 2.64 -10.22 11.71
C MET A 8 4.04 -10.41 11.13
N ALA A 9 4.75 -9.32 10.80
CA ALA A 9 6.12 -9.41 10.30
C ALA A 9 7.07 -10.08 11.31
N LYS A 10 6.93 -9.76 12.61
CA LYS A 10 7.72 -10.41 13.68
C LYS A 10 7.37 -11.89 13.85
N GLN A 11 6.10 -12.25 13.72
CA GLN A 11 5.64 -13.63 13.86
C GLN A 11 6.03 -14.52 12.66
N LEU A 12 5.99 -13.96 11.45
CA LEU A 12 6.18 -14.70 10.20
C LEU A 12 7.63 -14.70 9.70
N GLY A 13 8.44 -13.72 10.12
CA GLY A 13 9.86 -13.61 9.77
C GLY A 13 10.65 -14.92 9.99
N PRO A 14 10.54 -15.59 11.16
CA PRO A 14 11.22 -16.86 11.41
C PRO A 14 10.78 -18.01 10.49
N ARG A 15 9.60 -17.90 9.84
CA ARG A 15 9.06 -18.90 8.92
C ARG A 15 9.41 -18.62 7.46
N GLY A 16 10.24 -17.61 7.19
CA GLY A 16 10.60 -17.20 5.83
C GLY A 16 9.56 -16.32 5.13
N SER A 17 8.48 -15.94 5.83
CA SER A 17 7.38 -15.15 5.26
C SER A 17 7.48 -13.68 5.66
N ARG A 18 7.16 -12.77 4.73
CA ARG A 18 7.22 -11.31 4.94
C ARG A 18 5.83 -10.70 4.97
N ALA A 19 5.63 -9.72 5.85
CA ALA A 19 4.41 -8.91 5.89
C ALA A 19 4.78 -7.43 5.76
N ASN A 20 4.22 -6.76 4.76
CA ASN A 20 4.44 -5.35 4.45
C ASN A 20 3.09 -4.63 4.27
N GLY A 21 3.07 -3.33 4.52
CA GLY A 21 1.87 -2.50 4.40
C GLY A 21 2.13 -1.34 3.45
N VAL A 22 1.19 -1.08 2.55
CA VAL A 22 1.22 0.07 1.65
C VAL A 22 0.12 1.03 2.08
N ALA A 23 0.50 2.28 2.38
CA ALA A 23 -0.42 3.35 2.73
C ALA A 23 -0.51 4.33 1.55
N PRO A 24 -1.47 4.14 0.62
CA PRO A 24 -1.63 5.03 -0.51
C PRO A 24 -2.27 6.36 -0.09
N GLY A 25 -1.98 7.41 -0.86
CA GLY A 25 -2.73 8.67 -0.81
C GLY A 25 -4.12 8.55 -1.47
N PRO A 26 -4.71 9.67 -1.95
CA PRO A 26 -5.99 9.62 -2.66
C PRO A 26 -5.83 8.95 -4.03
N VAL A 27 -6.41 7.75 -4.18
CA VAL A 27 -6.38 6.97 -5.43
C VAL A 27 -7.77 6.90 -6.03
N TRP A 28 -7.87 7.22 -7.32
CA TRP A 28 -9.12 7.12 -8.06
C TRP A 28 -9.50 5.65 -8.29
N THR A 29 -10.50 5.17 -7.56
CA THR A 29 -11.00 3.79 -7.61
C THR A 29 -12.52 3.75 -7.55
N THR A 30 -13.12 2.63 -7.97
CA THR A 30 -14.57 2.40 -7.85
C THR A 30 -15.07 2.48 -6.41
N LEU A 31 -14.21 2.20 -5.43
CA LEU A 31 -14.53 2.32 -4.01
C LEU A 31 -15.00 3.74 -3.63
N GLN A 32 -14.40 4.78 -4.23
CA GLN A 32 -14.75 6.17 -3.90
C GLN A 32 -16.19 6.50 -4.32
N ILE A 33 -16.64 5.96 -5.45
CA ILE A 33 -17.98 6.18 -6.02
C ILE A 33 -19.02 5.26 -5.36
N ALA A 34 -18.60 4.09 -4.88
CA ALA A 34 -19.46 3.10 -4.22
C ALA A 34 -19.73 3.40 -2.72
N GLY A 35 -19.51 4.64 -2.27
CA GLY A 35 -19.73 5.07 -0.88
C GLY A 35 -18.46 5.27 -0.05
N GLY A 36 -17.27 5.15 -0.64
CA GLY A 36 -16.00 5.46 0.01
C GLY A 36 -15.78 6.96 0.24
N ALA A 37 -16.37 7.82 -0.59
CA ALA A 37 -16.37 9.27 -0.43
C ALA A 37 -17.77 9.86 -0.66
N THR A 38 -18.05 11.00 -0.04
CA THR A 38 -19.28 11.77 -0.31
C THR A 38 -19.18 12.45 -1.69
N MET A 39 -20.33 12.74 -2.31
CA MET A 39 -20.35 13.40 -3.64
C MET A 39 -19.62 14.74 -3.64
N GLU A 40 -19.77 15.55 -2.59
CA GLU A 40 -19.05 16.83 -2.43
C GLU A 40 -17.52 16.63 -2.40
N LYS A 41 -17.06 15.53 -1.80
CA LYS A 41 -15.62 15.22 -1.69
C LYS A 41 -15.05 14.63 -2.98
N LEU A 42 -15.91 14.10 -3.86
CA LEU A 42 -15.51 13.60 -5.18
C LEU A 42 -15.16 14.74 -6.15
N GLU A 43 -15.84 15.88 -6.07
CA GLU A 43 -15.58 17.04 -6.93
C GLU A 43 -14.18 17.62 -6.76
N GLY A 44 -13.67 17.62 -5.52
CA GLY A 44 -12.31 18.06 -5.18
C GLY A 44 -11.31 16.92 -4.91
N PHE A 45 -11.64 15.68 -5.27
CA PHE A 45 -10.84 14.53 -4.84
C PHE A 45 -9.42 14.56 -5.42
N GLY A 46 -8.42 14.58 -4.53
CA GLY A 46 -7.01 14.66 -4.91
C GLY A 46 -6.49 16.08 -5.14
N GLY A 47 -7.32 17.12 -4.97
CA GLY A 47 -6.90 18.52 -5.05
C GLY A 47 -5.87 18.92 -3.98
N ASP A 48 -5.89 18.25 -2.82
CA ASP A 48 -4.94 18.48 -1.72
C ASP A 48 -3.56 17.81 -1.94
N THR A 49 -3.39 17.06 -3.03
CA THR A 49 -2.10 16.44 -3.35
C THR A 49 -1.12 17.48 -3.89
N PRO A 50 0.21 17.25 -3.77
CA PRO A 50 1.20 18.16 -4.36
C PRO A 50 1.05 18.36 -5.88
N MET A 51 0.44 17.39 -6.58
CA MET A 51 0.18 17.49 -8.02
C MET A 51 -1.21 18.04 -8.35
N GLY A 52 -2.10 18.21 -7.36
CA GLY A 52 -3.48 18.67 -7.53
C GLY A 52 -4.40 17.65 -8.21
N LEU A 53 -3.98 16.39 -8.35
CA LEU A 53 -4.72 15.33 -9.03
C LEU A 53 -4.69 14.04 -8.17
N PRO A 54 -5.74 13.21 -8.19
CA PRO A 54 -5.70 11.91 -7.56
C PRO A 54 -4.79 10.95 -8.32
N SER A 55 -4.13 10.04 -7.61
CA SER A 55 -3.30 9.00 -8.24
C SER A 55 -4.17 7.97 -8.96
N LYS A 56 -3.62 7.37 -10.01
CA LYS A 56 -4.26 6.25 -10.71
C LYS A 56 -3.83 4.92 -10.06
N PRO A 57 -4.69 3.89 -10.08
CA PRO A 57 -4.32 2.58 -9.53
C PRO A 57 -3.05 1.99 -10.14
N ALA A 58 -2.80 2.27 -11.43
CA ALA A 58 -1.61 1.82 -12.14
C ALA A 58 -0.29 2.36 -11.52
N GLU A 59 -0.31 3.55 -10.92
CA GLU A 59 0.87 4.15 -10.31
C GLU A 59 1.30 3.42 -9.03
N LEU A 60 0.38 2.70 -8.39
CA LEU A 60 0.66 1.90 -7.20
C LEU A 60 1.14 0.49 -7.52
N ALA A 61 0.95 -0.04 -8.73
CA ALA A 61 1.25 -1.45 -9.02
C ALA A 61 2.73 -1.82 -8.75
N SER A 62 3.65 -0.89 -9.05
CA SER A 62 5.10 -1.13 -8.94
C SER A 62 5.56 -1.41 -7.51
N ILE A 63 4.95 -0.79 -6.50
CA ILE A 63 5.38 -0.99 -5.10
C ILE A 63 5.04 -2.40 -4.62
N TYR A 64 3.91 -2.96 -5.05
CA TYR A 64 3.55 -4.33 -4.70
C TYR A 64 4.50 -5.35 -5.32
N VAL A 65 4.92 -5.12 -6.57
CA VAL A 65 5.92 -5.95 -7.23
C VAL A 65 7.25 -5.89 -6.48
N GLN A 66 7.70 -4.69 -6.10
CA GLN A 66 8.93 -4.52 -5.32
C GLN A 66 8.84 -5.21 -3.95
N LEU A 67 7.72 -5.07 -3.23
CA LEU A 67 7.56 -5.71 -1.91
C LEU A 67 7.45 -7.25 -2.00
N ALA A 68 6.97 -7.78 -3.13
CA ALA A 68 6.93 -9.21 -3.40
C ALA A 68 8.26 -9.77 -3.90
N ASP A 69 9.13 -8.96 -4.52
CA ASP A 69 10.40 -9.40 -5.07
C ASP A 69 11.32 -9.94 -3.95
N PRO A 70 11.80 -11.19 -4.04
CA PRO A 70 12.72 -11.78 -3.06
C PRO A 70 14.05 -11.02 -2.95
N LYS A 71 14.46 -10.26 -3.99
CA LYS A 71 15.72 -9.51 -4.03
C LYS A 71 15.61 -8.06 -3.55
N ALA A 72 14.40 -7.54 -3.40
CA ALA A 72 14.19 -6.11 -3.13
C ALA A 72 14.44 -5.67 -1.68
N VAL A 73 14.63 -6.62 -0.75
CA VAL A 73 14.90 -6.34 0.68
C VAL A 73 15.95 -7.32 1.19
N ALA A 74 16.72 -6.89 2.20
CA ALA A 74 17.78 -7.64 2.86
C ALA A 74 17.44 -9.14 2.95
N PRO A 75 18.37 -10.04 2.56
CA PRO A 75 18.13 -11.46 2.60
C PRO A 75 17.71 -11.83 4.02
N LEU A 76 16.57 -12.52 4.15
CA LEU A 76 16.25 -13.24 5.36
C LEU A 76 17.46 -14.16 5.58
N SER A 77 18.29 -13.82 6.55
CA SER A 77 19.49 -14.57 6.87
C SER A 77 19.10 -16.05 6.92
N PRO A 78 19.78 -16.92 6.16
CA PRO A 78 19.46 -18.34 6.21
C PRO A 78 19.66 -18.79 7.65
N CYS A 79 18.59 -19.29 8.26
CA CYS A 79 18.71 -19.98 9.53
C CYS A 79 19.60 -21.22 9.30
N PRO A 80 20.51 -21.56 10.24
CA PRO A 80 21.33 -22.78 10.16
C PRO A 80 20.48 -24.05 10.12
#